data_AF-A0A357ISD6-F1
#
_entry.id   AF-A0A357ISD6-F1
#
_cell.length_a   1.000
_cell.length_b   1.000
_cell.length_c   1.000
_cell.angle_alpha   90.00
_cell.angle_beta   90.00
_cell.angle_gamma   90.00
#
_symmetry.space_group_name_H-M   'P 1'
#
loop_
_entity.id
_entity.type
_entity.pdbx_description
1 polymer ?
#
loop_
_entity_poly.entity_id
_entity_poly.type
_entity_poly.pdbx_seq_one_letter_code
_entity_poly.pdbx_strand_id
1 'polypeptide(L)'
;AIRREIQEELSTQIEVERFFCNVQYDYPTFHLDMDVFLCRVEKGSLQTAQGIHMGKRFLPLKRLNEEDWCPADALVVKKILQEGIQSADGMKLAERR
;
A
#
# COMPACT_ATOMS: atom_id res chain seq x y z
N ALA A 1 -12.30 5.16 6.94
CA ALA A 1 -12.38 5.76 5.60
C ALA A 1 -11.85 4.81 4.53
N ILE A 2 -10.57 4.42 4.59
CA ILE A 2 -9.87 3.60 3.58
C ILE A 2 -10.60 2.36 3.04
N ARG A 3 -11.34 1.60 3.88
CA ARG A 3 -12.11 0.42 3.42
C ARG A 3 -13.14 0.78 2.34
N ARG A 4 -13.77 1.95 2.45
CA ARG A 4 -14.77 2.44 1.49
C ARG A 4 -14.11 2.86 0.18
N GLU A 5 -13.01 3.61 0.26
CA GLU A 5 -12.24 4.08 -0.90
C GLU A 5 -11.73 2.90 -1.74
N ILE A 6 -11.07 1.92 -1.11
CA ILE A 6 -10.56 0.72 -1.81
C ILE A 6 -11.70 -0.11 -2.44
N GLN A 7 -12.87 -0.14 -1.81
CA GLN A 7 -14.04 -0.81 -2.39
C GLN A 7 -14.60 -0.06 -3.61
N GLU A 8 -14.67 1.27 -3.58
CA GLU A 8 -15.22 2.10 -4.65
C GLU A 8 -14.29 2.19 -5.86
N GLU A 9 -12.98 2.32 -5.65
CA GLU A 9 -11.99 2.51 -6.71
C GLU A 9 -11.44 1.19 -7.26
N LEU A 10 -11.26 0.19 -6.38
CA LEU A 10 -10.58 -1.07 -6.71
C LEU A 10 -11.47 -2.31 -6.60
N SER A 11 -12.78 -2.14 -6.37
CA SER A 11 -13.75 -3.24 -6.21
C SER A 11 -13.28 -4.33 -5.25
N THR A 12 -12.57 -3.94 -4.18
CA THR A 12 -11.88 -4.86 -3.29
C THR A 12 -12.22 -4.60 -1.84
N GLN A 13 -12.52 -5.67 -1.11
CA GLN A 13 -12.73 -5.65 0.33
C GLN A 13 -11.41 -5.94 1.01
N ILE A 14 -11.05 -5.08 1.95
CA ILE A 14 -9.86 -5.21 2.77
C ILE A 14 -10.20 -5.24 4.26
N GLU A 15 -9.35 -5.93 5.00
CA GLU A 15 -9.19 -5.78 6.44
C GLU A 15 -8.02 -4.83 6.71
N VAL A 16 -8.23 -3.81 7.53
CA VAL A 16 -7.16 -2.90 7.95
C VAL A 16 -6.52 -3.52 9.19
N GLU A 17 -5.29 -3.98 9.07
CA GLU A 17 -4.58 -4.65 10.17
C GLU A 17 -4.07 -3.62 11.18
N ARG A 18 -3.28 -2.64 10.71
CA ARG A 18 -2.71 -1.59 11.58
C ARG A 18 -2.25 -0.36 10.81
N PHE A 19 -2.15 0.75 11.52
CA PHE A 19 -1.37 1.90 11.07
C PHE A 19 0.10 1.51 10.86
N PHE A 20 0.69 2.00 9.79
CA PHE A 20 2.08 1.75 9.43
C PHE A 20 2.95 2.97 9.69
N CYS A 21 2.65 4.07 9.01
CA CYS A 21 3.34 5.34 9.18
C CYS A 21 2.51 6.49 8.65
N ASN A 22 2.87 7.70 9.07
CA ASN A 22 2.43 8.92 8.44
C ASN A 22 3.55 9.39 7.51
N VAL A 23 3.19 9.85 6.31
CA VAL A 23 4.10 10.43 5.33
C VAL A 23 3.67 11.85 5.07
N GLN A 24 4.61 12.76 5.29
CA GLN A 24 4.50 14.16 4.87
C GLN A 24 5.48 14.42 3.74
N TYR A 25 5.03 15.06 2.67
CA TYR A 25 5.86 15.37 1.53
C TYR A 25 5.42 16.66 0.84
N ASP A 26 6.35 17.59 0.65
CA ASP A 26 6.10 18.84 -0.06
C ASP A 26 6.29 18.66 -1.57
N TYR A 27 5.18 18.76 -2.31
CA TYR A 27 5.22 18.96 -3.75
C TYR A 27 5.25 20.45 -4.07
N PRO A 28 5.72 20.87 -5.26
CA PRO A 28 5.80 22.30 -5.62
C PRO A 28 4.48 23.07 -5.51
N THR A 29 3.33 22.38 -5.61
CA THR A 29 2.00 22.99 -5.63
C THR A 29 1.13 22.66 -4.42
N PHE A 30 1.52 21.69 -3.58
CA PHE A 30 0.73 21.28 -2.40
C PHE A 30 1.59 20.51 -1.39
N HIS A 31 1.12 20.49 -0.13
CA HIS A 31 1.65 19.63 0.91
C HIS A 31 0.82 18.34 0.99
N LEU A 32 1.47 17.19 0.85
CA LEU A 32 0.84 15.89 1.08
C LEU A 32 1.05 15.50 2.55
N ASP A 33 -0.04 15.17 3.23
CA ASP A 33 -0.03 14.52 4.55
C ASP A 33 -0.93 13.28 4.46
N MET A 34 -0.33 12.09 4.59
CA MET A 34 -0.99 10.82 4.31
C MET A 34 -0.66 9.75 5.35
N ASP A 35 -1.70 9.18 5.95
CA ASP A 35 -1.61 8.00 6.79
C ASP A 35 -1.59 6.72 5.94
N VAL A 36 -0.60 5.87 6.19
CA VAL A 36 -0.40 4.60 5.51
C VAL A 36 -0.79 3.46 6.45
N PHE A 37 -1.59 2.53 5.94
CA PHE A 37 -2.08 1.38 6.69
C PHE A 37 -1.67 0.08 6.03
N LEU A 38 -1.31 -0.91 6.85
CA LEU A 38 -1.20 -2.29 6.39
C LEU A 38 -2.59 -2.90 6.32
N CYS A 39 -2.90 -3.47 5.17
CA CYS A 39 -4.20 -4.05 4.89
C CYS A 39 -4.02 -5.44 4.28
N ARG A 40 -5.00 -6.32 4.54
CA ARG A 40 -5.13 -7.62 3.92
C ARG A 40 -6.32 -7.63 2.97
N VAL A 41 -6.17 -8.26 1.83
CA VAL A 41 -7.30 -8.46 0.90
C VAL A 41 -8.14 -9.62 1.39
N GLU A 42 -9.40 -9.35 1.69
CA GLU A 42 -10.39 -10.36 2.09
C GLU A 42 -11.15 -10.89 0.87
N LYS A 43 -11.50 -10.00 -0.07
CA LYS A 43 -12.23 -10.36 -1.30
C LYS A 43 -11.95 -9.39 -2.43
N GLY A 44 -11.77 -9.90 -3.64
CA GLY A 44 -11.48 -9.11 -4.84
C GLY A 44 -10.06 -9.32 -5.32
N SER A 45 -9.61 -8.49 -6.27
CA SER A 45 -8.27 -8.62 -6.84
C SER A 45 -7.62 -7.28 -7.15
N LEU A 46 -8.08 -6.18 -6.54
CA LEU A 46 -7.67 -4.80 -6.81
C LEU A 46 -7.96 -4.37 -8.26
N GLN A 47 -9.11 -4.71 -8.83
CA GLN A 47 -9.49 -4.29 -10.19
C GLN A 47 -9.97 -2.84 -10.19
N THR A 48 -9.34 -2.00 -11.00
CA THR A 48 -9.74 -0.60 -11.16
C THR A 48 -11.16 -0.53 -11.73
N ALA A 49 -12.08 0.09 -11.00
CA ALA A 49 -13.47 0.22 -11.45
C ALA A 49 -13.65 1.31 -12.52
N GLN A 50 -12.75 2.31 -12.59
CA GLN A 50 -12.91 3.48 -13.47
C GLN A 50 -11.72 3.79 -14.41
N GLY A 51 -10.78 2.86 -14.63
CA GLY A 51 -9.73 3.01 -15.67
C GLY A 51 -8.70 4.13 -15.45
N ILE A 52 -8.62 4.70 -14.23
CA ILE A 52 -7.73 5.82 -13.90
C ILE A 52 -6.32 5.33 -13.49
N HIS A 53 -6.19 4.09 -13.02
CA HIS A 53 -4.88 3.47 -12.76
C HIS A 53 -4.44 2.63 -13.95
N MET A 54 -3.25 2.91 -14.48
CA MET A 54 -2.70 2.29 -15.70
C MET A 54 -2.19 0.86 -15.50
N GLY A 55 -2.39 0.25 -14.33
CA GLY A 55 -2.00 -1.13 -14.07
C GLY A 55 -2.02 -1.49 -12.58
N LYS A 56 -1.87 -2.78 -12.31
CA LYS A 56 -1.69 -3.34 -10.98
C LYS A 56 -0.75 -4.53 -11.04
N ARG A 57 0.12 -4.67 -10.05
CA ARG A 57 1.01 -5.82 -9.91
C ARG A 57 1.25 -6.08 -8.43
N PHE A 58 1.06 -7.33 -8.01
CA PHE A 58 1.59 -7.78 -6.72
C PHE A 58 3.09 -8.02 -6.88
N LEU A 59 3.88 -7.29 -6.11
CA LEU A 59 5.34 -7.39 -6.13
C LEU A 59 5.84 -8.07 -4.86
N PRO A 60 6.78 -9.03 -4.96
CA PRO A 60 7.53 -9.48 -3.80
C PRO A 60 8.26 -8.30 -3.16
N LEU A 61 8.36 -8.28 -1.82
CA LEU A 61 9.05 -7.19 -1.08
C LEU A 61 10.45 -6.88 -1.64
N LYS A 62 11.21 -7.93 -2.00
CA LYS A 62 12.56 -7.81 -2.57
C LYS A 62 12.65 -7.10 -3.93
N ARG A 63 11.53 -6.91 -4.62
CA ARG A 63 11.45 -6.24 -5.93
C ARG A 63 10.87 -4.83 -5.83
N LEU A 64 10.47 -4.38 -4.63
CA LEU A 64 9.89 -3.04 -4.48
C LEU A 64 10.88 -1.93 -4.89
N ASN A 65 12.17 -2.15 -4.71
CA ASN A 65 13.22 -1.20 -5.12
C ASN A 65 13.49 -1.18 -6.64
N GLU A 66 12.86 -2.07 -7.43
CA GLU A 66 13.02 -2.12 -8.88
C GLU A 66 12.03 -1.19 -9.61
N GLU A 67 11.00 -0.70 -8.92
CA GLU A 67 9.97 0.16 -9.49
C GLU A 67 10.27 1.65 -9.26
N ASP A 68 9.80 2.48 -10.19
CA ASP A 68 9.92 3.94 -10.14
C ASP A 68 8.73 4.55 -9.38
N TRP A 69 8.81 4.50 -8.05
CA TRP A 69 7.77 5.04 -7.16
C TRP A 69 7.75 6.57 -7.19
N CYS A 70 6.56 7.15 -7.00
CA CYS A 70 6.51 8.59 -6.73
C CYS A 70 7.27 8.92 -5.43
N PRO A 71 7.77 10.16 -5.25
CA PRO A 71 8.64 10.50 -4.14
C PRO A 71 8.06 10.20 -2.74
N ALA A 72 6.75 10.43 -2.55
CA ALA A 72 6.09 10.12 -1.28
C ALA A 72 6.00 8.60 -1.03
N ASP A 73 5.63 7.81 -2.04
CA ASP A 73 5.55 6.35 -1.94
C ASP A 73 6.93 5.70 -1.75
N ALA A 74 7.98 6.28 -2.33
CA ALA A 74 9.36 5.82 -2.14
C ALA A 74 9.78 5.85 -0.65
N LEU A 75 9.25 6.81 0.14
CA LEU A 75 9.48 6.86 1.59
C LEU A 75 8.83 5.68 2.31
N VAL A 76 7.62 5.31 1.89
CA VAL A 76 6.90 4.13 2.41
C VAL A 76 7.67 2.85 2.08
N VAL A 77 8.09 2.69 0.83
CA VAL A 77 8.87 1.52 0.36
C VAL A 77 10.19 1.40 1.13
N LYS A 78 10.90 2.51 1.31
CA LYS A 78 12.14 2.52 2.11
C LYS A 78 11.88 2.04 3.54
N LYS A 79 10.81 2.50 4.18
CA LYS A 79 10.42 2.07 5.53
C LYS A 79 10.06 0.58 5.57
N ILE A 80 9.30 0.10 4.60
CA ILE A 80 8.96 -1.33 4.44
C ILE A 80 10.23 -2.19 4.35
N LEU A 81 11.22 -1.78 3.56
CA LEU A 81 12.47 -2.52 3.38
C LEU A 81 13.37 -2.49 4.63
N GLN A 82 13.30 -1.43 5.43
CA GLN A 82 14.08 -1.29 6.67
C GLN A 82 13.48 -2.06 7.84
N GLU A 83 12.16 -1.96 8.03
CA GLU A 83 11.46 -2.52 9.20
C GLU A 83 10.89 -3.92 8.94
N GLY A 84 10.71 -4.28 7.66
CA GLY A 84 9.95 -5.45 7.25
C GLY A 84 8.45 -5.29 7.51
N ILE A 85 7.66 -6.25 7.02
CA ILE A 85 6.22 -6.30 7.30
C ILE A 85 5.89 -7.61 8.02
N GLN A 86 5.34 -7.49 9.22
CA GLN A 86 4.76 -8.57 10.01
C GLN A 86 3.25 -8.42 10.01
N SER A 87 2.53 -9.51 9.72
CA SER A 87 1.06 -9.53 9.87
C SER A 87 0.73 -9.66 11.36
N ALA A 88 -0.45 -9.15 11.75
CA ALA A 88 -0.94 -9.19 13.13
C ALA A 88 -0.97 -10.60 13.76
N ASP A 89 -0.98 -11.65 12.92
CA ASP A 89 -0.94 -13.06 13.33
C ASP A 89 0.47 -13.57 13.72
N GLY A 90 1.48 -12.70 13.78
CA GLY A 90 2.85 -13.07 14.19
C GLY A 90 3.70 -13.75 13.12
N MET A 91 3.23 -13.82 11.87
CA MET A 91 3.92 -14.46 10.76
C MET A 91 4.42 -13.39 9.77
N LYS A 92 5.66 -13.53 9.28
CA LYS A 92 6.21 -12.57 8.31
C LYS A 92 5.45 -12.69 6.99
N LEU A 93 5.06 -11.57 6.36
CA LEU A 93 4.37 -11.62 5.07
C LEU A 93 5.21 -12.31 3.97
N ALA A 94 6.54 -12.30 4.09
CA ALA A 94 7.43 -13.00 3.17
C ALA A 94 7.31 -14.54 3.21
N GLU A 95 6.64 -15.09 4.23
CA GLU A 95 6.51 -16.53 4.47
C GLU A 95 5.12 -17.08 4.13
N ARG A 96 4.19 -16.23 3.68
CA ARG A 96 2.81 -16.60 3.31
C ARG A 96 2.70 -16.67 1.79
N ARG A 97 2.43 -17.87 1.26
CA ARG A 97 2.21 -18.17 -0.18
C ARG A 97 0.80 -17.82 -0.60
#